data_AF-A0A351IY44-F1
#
_entry.id   AF-A0A351IY44-F1
#
_cell.length_a   1.000
_cell.length_b   1.000
_cell.length_c   1.000
_cell.angle_alpha   90.00
_cell.angle_beta   90.00
_cell.angle_gamma   90.00
#
_symmetry.space_group_name_H-M   'P 1'
#
loop_
_entity.id
_entity.type
_entity.pdbx_description
1 polymer ?
#
loop_
_entity_poly.entity_id
_entity_poly.type
_entity_poly.pdbx_seq_one_letter_code
_entity_poly.pdbx_strand_id
1 'polypeptide(L)' 'HQVMEPADAAWRGLGIIQNSGVRFQQEYQFLDAGHRFTLPVFSPSKPKGCMCANILRGEKTPKACVHFGKTCTP' A
#
# COMPACT_ATOMS: atom_id res chain seq x y z
N HIS A 1 1.16 8.85 20.61
CA HIS A 1 2.40 9.02 19.82
C HIS A 1 3.63 8.36 20.45
N GLN A 2 3.49 7.29 21.24
CA GLN A 2 4.67 6.74 21.95
C GLN A 2 5.34 5.55 21.27
N VAL A 3 4.66 4.82 20.37
CA VAL A 3 5.21 3.57 19.80
C VAL A 3 5.70 3.71 18.35
N MET A 4 5.11 4.63 17.61
CA MET A 4 5.37 4.82 16.17
C MET A 4 5.82 6.25 15.89
N GLU A 5 6.59 6.42 14.83
CA GLU A 5 7.07 7.71 14.31
C GLU A 5 6.73 7.86 12.82
N PRO A 6 6.58 9.10 12.30
CA PRO A 6 6.37 9.33 10.88
C PRO A 6 7.47 8.73 10.01
N ALA A 7 7.08 8.22 8.84
CA ALA A 7 7.99 7.67 7.86
C ALA A 7 7.43 7.79 6.44
N ASP A 8 8.32 7.62 5.46
CA ASP A 8 7.95 7.47 4.06
C ASP A 8 7.16 6.18 3.86
N ALA A 9 6.10 6.25 3.07
CA ALA A 9 5.27 5.08 2.80
C ALA A 9 4.87 4.99 1.33
N ALA A 10 4.79 3.75 0.84
CA ALA A 10 4.29 3.46 -0.50
C ALA A 10 2.75 3.44 -0.50
N TRP A 11 2.15 4.32 -1.30
CA TRP A 11 0.72 4.40 -1.52
C TRP A 11 0.35 3.79 -2.87
N ARG A 12 -0.66 2.92 -2.88
CA ARG A 12 -1.11 2.21 -4.08
C ARG A 12 -1.53 3.21 -5.16
N GLY A 13 -0.77 3.28 -6.25
CA GLY A 13 -1.06 4.16 -7.38
C GLY A 13 -0.50 5.57 -7.28
N LEU A 14 0.16 5.91 -6.16
CA LEU A 14 0.79 7.21 -5.91
C LEU A 14 2.31 7.11 -5.75
N GLY A 15 2.84 5.91 -5.47
CA GLY A 15 4.27 5.73 -5.23
C GLY A 15 4.63 6.01 -3.77
N ILE A 16 5.91 6.31 -3.51
CA ILE A 16 6.38 6.66 -2.17
C ILE A 16 6.03 8.12 -1.89
N ILE A 17 5.35 8.38 -0.78
CA ILE A 17 5.02 9.73 -0.31
C ILE A 17 5.76 9.96 1.01
N GLN A 18 6.47 11.09 1.11
CA GLN A 18 7.26 11.43 2.28
C GLN A 18 6.40 11.64 3.53
N ASN A 19 6.86 11.15 4.68
CA ASN A 19 6.19 11.31 6.00
C ASN A 19 4.68 10.99 6.01
N SER A 20 4.23 10.11 5.11
CA SER A 20 2.82 9.79 4.91
C SER A 20 2.36 8.53 5.62
N GLY A 21 3.29 7.74 6.13
CA GLY A 21 3.02 6.57 6.95
C GLY A 21 3.72 6.65 8.29
N VAL A 22 3.82 5.49 8.92
CA VAL A 22 4.42 5.33 10.24
C VAL A 22 5.28 4.08 10.27
N ARG A 23 6.31 4.11 11.10
CA ARG A 23 7.15 2.95 11.44
C ARG A 23 7.30 2.85 12.94
N PHE A 24 7.69 1.68 13.45
CA PHE A 24 8.04 1.53 14.86
C PHE A 24 9.24 2.41 15.21
N GLN A 25 9.18 3.06 16.37
CA GLN A 25 10.37 3.72 16.92
C GLN A 25 11.46 2.69 17.20
N GLN A 26 12.72 3.14 17.26
CA GLN A 26 13.89 2.28 17.43
C GLN A 26 13.75 1.30 18.61
N GLU A 27 13.23 1.78 19.74
CA GLU A 27 13.03 0.98 20.95
C GLU A 27 12.00 -0.16 20.78
N TYR A 28 11.12 -0.07 19.77
CA TYR A 28 10.08 -1.06 19.45
C TYR A 28 10.35 -1.86 18.17
N GLN A 29 11.50 -1.69 17.49
CA GLN A 29 11.81 -2.43 16.25
C GLN A 29 11.84 -3.95 16.44
N PHE A 30 12.07 -4.42 17.67
CA PHE A 30 11.97 -5.85 18.02
C PHE A 30 10.54 -6.41 17.87
N LEU A 31 9.53 -5.57 17.66
CA LEU A 31 8.14 -5.95 17.34
C LEU A 31 7.84 -5.85 15.83
N ASP A 32 8.70 -5.23 15.03
CA ASP A 32 8.52 -5.08 13.59
C ASP A 32 8.87 -6.39 12.87
N ALA A 33 7.88 -7.04 12.26
CA ALA A 33 8.08 -8.27 11.51
C ALA A 33 9.05 -8.09 10.32
N GLY A 34 9.06 -6.93 9.67
CA GLY A 34 9.98 -6.61 8.59
C GLY A 34 11.43 -6.48 9.05
N HIS A 35 11.66 -6.20 10.33
CA HIS A 35 12.99 -6.20 10.93
C HIS A 35 13.39 -7.56 11.51
N ARG A 36 12.45 -8.27 12.14
CA ARG A 36 12.71 -9.57 12.81
C ARG A 36 12.94 -10.73 11.85
N PHE A 37 12.36 -10.69 10.65
CA PHE A 37 12.39 -11.79 9.70
C PHE A 37 13.06 -11.36 8.40
N THR A 38 13.94 -12.20 7.87
CA THR A 38 14.46 -12.03 6.50
C THR A 38 13.37 -12.43 5.51
N LEU A 39 12.62 -11.45 5.03
CA LEU A 39 11.59 -11.64 4.03
C LEU A 39 12.18 -11.50 2.61
N PRO A 40 11.74 -12.31 1.64
CA PRO A 40 12.09 -12.09 0.25
C PRO A 40 11.50 -10.77 -0.25
N VAL A 41 12.09 -10.19 -1.29
CA VAL A 41 11.54 -8.99 -1.92
C VAL A 41 10.24 -9.36 -2.64
N PHE A 42 9.12 -8.82 -2.15
CA PHE A 42 7.83 -8.95 -2.80
C PHE A 42 7.62 -7.81 -3.79
N SER A 43 7.43 -8.15 -5.06
CA SER A 43 6.97 -7.20 -6.07
C SER A 43 5.52 -7.53 -6.43
N PRO A 44 4.53 -7.00 -5.71
CA PRO A 44 3.13 -7.31 -5.96
C PRO A 44 2.73 -6.81 -7.35
N SER A 45 2.47 -7.75 -8.26
CA SER A 45 1.96 -7.43 -9.59
C SER A 45 0.47 -7.09 -9.51
N LYS A 46 0.06 -6.06 -10.26
CA LYS A 46 -1.37 -5.74 -10.41
C LYS A 46 -1.97 -6.67 -11.47
N PRO A 47 -3.21 -7.15 -11.30
CA PRO A 47 -3.92 -7.81 -12.37
C PRO A 47 -3.93 -6.91 -13.62
N LYS A 48 -3.72 -7.52 -14.79
CA LYS A 48 -3.75 -6.79 -16.07
C LYS A 48 -5.11 -6.07 -16.20
N GLY A 49 -5.08 -4.79 -16.54
CA GLY A 49 -6.28 -3.96 -16.69
C GLY A 49 -6.88 -3.39 -15.40
N CYS A 50 -6.29 -3.65 -14.22
CA CYS A 50 -6.79 -3.10 -12.96
C CYS A 50 -6.67 -1.57 -12.90
N MET A 51 -7.81 -0.89 -12.65
CA MET A 51 -7.91 0.57 -12.57
C MET A 51 -7.94 1.12 -11.12
N CYS A 52 -7.63 0.30 -10.11
CA CYS A 52 -7.70 0.72 -8.70
C CYS A 52 -6.83 1.95 -8.40
N ALA A 53 -5.67 2.10 -9.06
CA ALA A 53 -4.83 3.28 -8.91
C ALA A 53 -5.55 4.56 -9.38
N ASN A 54 -6.19 4.53 -10.55
CA ASN A 54 -6.95 5.66 -11.07
C ASN A 54 -8.15 6.00 -10.17
N ILE A 55 -8.80 4.97 -9.61
CA ILE A 55 -9.92 5.14 -8.68
C ILE A 55 -9.46 5.78 -7.38
N LEU A 56 -8.36 5.32 -6.79
CA LEU A 56 -7.80 5.90 -5.56
C LEU A 56 -7.36 7.36 -5.75
N ARG A 57 -6.94 7.75 -6.96
CA ARG A 57 -6.60 9.13 -7.31
C ARG A 57 -7.81 10.00 -7.68
N GLY A 58 -9.01 9.44 -7.70
CA GLY A 58 -10.23 10.15 -8.09
C GLY A 58 -10.36 10.42 -9.59
N GLU A 59 -9.50 9.85 -10.43
CA GLU A 59 -9.52 10.03 -11.90
C GLU A 59 -10.65 9.23 -12.58
N LYS A 60 -11.10 8.15 -11.92
CA LYS A 60 -12.13 7.22 -12.40
C LYS A 60 -12.99 6.75 -11.23
N THR A 61 -14.22 6.34 -11.49
CA THR A 61 -15.08 5.68 -10.49
C THR A 61 -15.02 4.16 -10.65
N PRO A 62 -15.39 3.36 -9.63
CA PRO A 62 -15.46 1.89 -9.78
C PRO A 62 -16.33 1.45 -10.96
N LYS A 63 -17.44 2.15 -11.23
CA LYS A 63 -18.33 1.87 -12.37
C LYS A 63 -17.65 2.06 -13.74
N ALA A 64 -16.56 2.83 -13.81
CA ALA A 64 -15.78 2.99 -15.04
C ALA A 64 -14.75 1.87 -15.26
N CYS A 65 -14.53 0.99 -14.30
CA CYS A 65 -13.63 -0.16 -14.43
C CYS A 65 -14.34 -1.33 -15.10
N VAL A 66 -13.78 -1.84 -16.21
CA VAL A 66 -14.36 -2.95 -16.98
C VAL A 66 -14.48 -4.26 -16.21
N HIS A 67 -13.69 -4.41 -15.14
CA HIS A 67 -13.66 -5.61 -14.30
C HIS A 67 -14.64 -5.54 -13.11
N PHE A 68 -15.05 -4.33 -12.69
CA PHE A 68 -15.80 -4.12 -11.46
C PHE A 68 -17.19 -4.77 -11.52
N GLY A 69 -17.51 -5.61 -10.54
CA GLY A 69 -18.77 -6.36 -10.48
C GLY A 69 -18.89 -7.48 -11.51
N LYS A 70 -17.80 -7.80 -12.23
CA LYS A 70 -17.73 -8.91 -13.19
C LYS A 70 -16.66 -9.90 -12.75
N THR A 71 -15.42 -9.71 -13.21
CA THR A 71 -14.27 -10.54 -12.82
C THR A 71 -13.62 -10.06 -11.54
N CYS A 72 -13.91 -8.83 -11.09
CA CYS A 72 -13.51 -8.28 -9.81
C CYS A 72 -14.76 -8.11 -8.94
N THR A 73 -14.97 -9.07 -8.06
CA THR A 73 -16.07 -9.15 -7.07
C THR A 73 -15.48 -9.19 -5.66
N PRO A 74 -16.27 -8.97 -4.60
CA PRO A 74 -15.84 -9.20 -3.22
C PRO A 74 -15.28 -10.60 -2.99
#